data_AF-A0A8R1HSJ8-F1
#
_entry.id   AF-A0A8R1HSJ8-F1
#
_cell.length_a   1.000
_cell.length_b   1.000
_cell.length_c   1.000
_cell.angle_alpha   90.00
_cell.angle_beta   90.00
_cell.angle_gamma   90.00
#
_symmetry.space_group_name_H-M   'P 1'
#
loop_
_entity.id
_entity.type
_entity.pdbx_description
1 polymer ?
#
loop_
_entity_poly.entity_id
_entity_poly.type
_entity_poly.pdbx_seq_one_letter_code
_entity_poly.pdbx_strand_id
1 'polypeptide(L)'
;MNDGNWDELWDQQVALNEYTGKGIDLLERVQMYAKERASIELEYSTKLKALSKKCLMKVKNESELWNGVSYVKGYQNVINGIVPVATQHETIAENLKTNVIPFATTKIAEYRITKKQLEVDNANIMKQLSIVTTEMMKAHKEYGKSFKETEAAMLKYAKAEKNMEISRLELEKTKNNYQVKSGLLEESKQSYAAMTSKANDEQAEHFERKLPTLLENYKKLHTNRILDTVEILNKCVEAESSVNTIIASCHNDMRRDISLIDPNRDANLVVENLKSGHPRPQPYIFEDLGHPQSFLGACGGSIGDGMDATLKKGTLMGRKEAKGVARKQSMHQKFFGGSTDKKAENSEYGTLPPLQRARKLAGKISDLEREKERAVQSREGVTKMQAAYRENPKLGNPSDCDAQLAQYTKEIDALTTQIQKFQVIHDDVNAQLGAGCLSANSVGGSDTPPSVRSVSSASSGVTSRVNTINDTHRAGVGSGRRESYSGSGASDNDPTLNGNGNGRDELYEECSNPNPVLGEAIAQFSFDGSQEGTIRMEAMEKLWLVEKDEGDGWTRVRKENNSADGFVPSSYLKPTWY
;
A
#
# COMPACT_ATOMS: atom_id res chain seq x y z
N MET A 1 1.32 -24.58 -40.48
CA MET A 1 0.32 -23.50 -40.53
C MET A 1 0.31 -23.01 -41.97
N ASN A 2 -0.86 -22.88 -42.58
CA ASN A 2 -0.97 -22.33 -43.94
C ASN A 2 -0.64 -20.83 -43.82
N ASP A 3 0.56 -20.42 -44.23
CA ASP A 3 0.89 -19.00 -44.33
C ASP A 3 -0.02 -18.41 -45.41
N GLY A 4 -1.14 -17.79 -45.00
CA GLY A 4 -2.17 -17.32 -45.92
C GLY A 4 -1.56 -16.57 -47.11
N ASN A 5 -1.94 -16.98 -48.32
CA ASN A 5 -1.46 -16.36 -49.55
C ASN A 5 -2.23 -15.05 -49.78
N TRP A 6 -1.54 -13.91 -49.68
CA TRP A 6 -2.19 -12.62 -49.87
C TRP A 6 -2.45 -12.29 -51.34
N ASP A 7 -1.90 -13.07 -52.28
CA ASP A 7 -2.20 -12.94 -53.71
C ASP A 7 -3.68 -13.19 -54.02
N GLU A 8 -4.40 -13.91 -53.16
CA GLU A 8 -5.86 -14.10 -53.27
C GLU A 8 -6.65 -12.79 -53.07
N LEU A 9 -6.02 -11.74 -52.54
CA LEU A 9 -6.62 -10.42 -52.30
C LEU A 9 -6.41 -9.44 -53.46
N TRP A 10 -6.19 -9.96 -54.68
CA TRP A 10 -5.86 -9.18 -55.87
C TRP A 10 -6.91 -8.11 -56.25
N ASP A 11 -8.13 -8.19 -55.74
CA ASP A 11 -9.22 -7.22 -55.97
C ASP A 11 -9.70 -6.50 -54.70
N GLN A 12 -9.03 -6.70 -53.55
CA GLN A 12 -9.50 -6.26 -52.23
C GLN A 12 -8.72 -5.08 -51.60
N GLN A 13 -8.01 -4.26 -52.38
CA GLN A 13 -7.09 -3.24 -51.82
C GLN A 13 -7.81 -2.19 -50.97
N VAL A 14 -9.07 -1.85 -51.28
CA VAL A 14 -9.87 -0.91 -50.47
C VAL A 14 -10.14 -1.50 -49.09
N ALA A 15 -10.62 -2.74 -49.03
CA ALA A 15 -10.86 -3.45 -47.77
C ALA A 15 -9.55 -3.64 -46.98
N LEU A 16 -8.45 -3.92 -47.67
CA LEU A 16 -7.14 -4.07 -47.05
C LEU A 16 -6.63 -2.78 -46.40
N ASN A 17 -6.86 -1.63 -47.05
CA ASN A 17 -6.54 -0.32 -46.50
C ASN A 17 -7.36 0.01 -45.26
N GLU A 18 -8.66 -0.27 -45.29
CA GLU A 18 -9.55 -0.09 -44.14
C GLU A 18 -9.13 -0.98 -42.97
N TYR A 19 -8.91 -2.27 -43.23
CA TYR A 19 -8.44 -3.25 -42.24
C TYR A 19 -7.09 -2.83 -41.62
N THR A 20 -6.14 -2.38 -42.46
CA THR A 20 -4.83 -1.92 -42.01
C THR A 20 -4.97 -0.70 -41.09
N GLY A 21 -5.83 0.25 -41.48
CA GLY A 21 -6.16 1.43 -40.65
C GLY A 21 -6.72 1.05 -39.28
N LYS A 22 -7.74 0.19 -39.24
CA LYS A 22 -8.36 -0.28 -37.99
C LYS A 22 -7.37 -0.92 -37.03
N GLY A 23 -6.37 -1.64 -37.54
CA GLY A 23 -5.35 -2.22 -36.66
C GLY A 23 -4.29 -1.22 -36.19
N ILE A 24 -4.06 -0.11 -36.91
CA ILE A 24 -3.28 1.00 -36.37
C ILE A 24 -4.09 1.72 -35.27
N ASP A 25 -5.40 1.90 -35.47
CA ASP A 25 -6.28 2.49 -34.44
C ASP A 25 -6.30 1.64 -33.16
N LEU A 26 -6.15 0.31 -33.28
CA LEU A 26 -6.00 -0.57 -32.12
C LEU A 26 -4.71 -0.28 -31.33
N LEU A 27 -3.58 -0.07 -32.02
CA LEU A 27 -2.33 0.35 -31.35
C LEU A 27 -2.51 1.68 -30.60
N GLU A 28 -3.26 2.63 -31.17
CA GLU A 28 -3.59 3.89 -30.49
C GLU A 28 -4.43 3.68 -29.23
N ARG A 29 -5.38 2.73 -29.26
CA ARG A 29 -6.13 2.34 -28.06
C ARG A 29 -5.24 1.73 -26.99
N VAL A 30 -4.29 0.86 -27.35
CA VAL A 30 -3.32 0.29 -26.41
C VAL A 30 -2.43 1.37 -25.82
N GLN A 31 -1.97 2.33 -26.63
CA GLN A 31 -1.22 3.49 -26.14
C GLN A 31 -2.05 4.35 -25.19
N MET A 32 -3.32 4.60 -25.50
CA MET A 32 -4.22 5.36 -24.63
C MET A 32 -4.40 4.67 -23.29
N TYR A 33 -4.63 3.35 -23.30
CA TYR A 33 -4.67 2.55 -22.08
C TYR A 33 -3.40 2.75 -21.24
N ALA A 34 -2.21 2.66 -21.83
CA ALA A 34 -0.95 2.86 -21.11
C ALA A 34 -0.84 4.27 -20.49
N LYS A 35 -1.33 5.31 -21.18
CA LYS A 35 -1.37 6.70 -20.68
C LYS A 35 -2.30 6.84 -19.47
N GLU A 36 -3.51 6.34 -19.58
CA GLU A 36 -4.49 6.38 -18.49
C GLU A 36 -4.02 5.57 -17.29
N ARG A 37 -3.50 4.36 -17.53
CA ARG A 37 -2.92 3.48 -16.51
C ARG A 37 -1.80 4.17 -15.74
N ALA A 38 -0.87 4.82 -16.44
CA ALA A 38 0.23 5.56 -15.80
C ALA A 38 -0.27 6.75 -14.96
N SER A 39 -1.35 7.41 -15.38
CA SER A 39 -1.97 8.49 -14.60
C SER A 39 -2.57 7.96 -13.29
N ILE A 40 -3.32 6.85 -13.37
CA ILE A 40 -3.95 6.21 -12.21
C ILE A 40 -2.89 5.74 -11.20
N GLU A 41 -1.82 5.10 -11.68
CA GLU A 41 -0.71 4.65 -10.82
C GLU A 41 -0.02 5.80 -10.06
N LEU A 42 0.23 6.91 -10.76
CA LEU A 42 0.82 8.09 -10.13
C LEU A 42 -0.11 8.73 -9.09
N GLU A 43 -1.40 8.80 -9.39
CA GLU A 43 -2.41 9.30 -8.45
C GLU A 43 -2.51 8.41 -7.21
N TYR A 44 -2.54 7.08 -7.40
CA TYR A 44 -2.57 6.10 -6.32
C TYR A 44 -1.33 6.22 -5.42
N SER A 45 -0.13 6.27 -6.01
CA SER A 45 1.11 6.52 -5.28
C SER A 45 1.06 7.80 -4.43
N THR A 46 0.62 8.90 -5.05
CA THR A 46 0.53 10.21 -4.38
C THR A 46 -0.44 10.16 -3.20
N LYS A 47 -1.62 9.55 -3.38
CA LYS A 47 -2.62 9.40 -2.32
C LYS A 47 -2.12 8.50 -1.19
N LEU A 48 -1.42 7.41 -1.48
CA LEU A 48 -0.81 6.54 -0.46
C LEU A 48 0.26 7.28 0.36
N LYS A 49 1.16 8.04 -0.29
CA LYS A 49 2.17 8.85 0.41
C LYS A 49 1.51 9.90 1.31
N ALA A 50 0.46 10.55 0.83
CA ALA A 50 -0.31 11.52 1.62
C ALA A 50 -1.02 10.87 2.82
N LEU A 51 -1.60 9.68 2.63
CA LEU A 51 -2.22 8.89 3.70
C LEU A 51 -1.20 8.53 4.78
N SER A 52 -0.04 7.99 4.40
CA SER A 52 1.03 7.66 5.34
C SER A 52 1.42 8.88 6.20
N LYS A 53 1.63 10.04 5.56
CA LYS A 53 1.94 11.29 6.26
C LYS A 53 0.82 11.74 7.21
N LYS A 54 -0.45 11.54 6.85
CA LYS A 54 -1.61 11.92 7.67
C LYS A 54 -1.78 11.00 8.88
N CYS A 55 -1.55 9.70 8.72
CA CYS A 55 -1.72 8.68 9.75
C CYS A 55 -0.52 8.58 10.70
N LEU A 56 0.64 9.14 10.34
CA LEU A 56 1.84 9.09 11.17
C LEU A 56 1.64 9.87 12.49
N MET A 57 1.95 9.23 13.62
CA MET A 57 1.87 9.85 14.95
C MET A 57 2.96 10.91 15.15
N LYS A 58 2.59 12.03 15.78
CA LYS A 58 3.52 13.13 16.12
C LYS A 58 4.23 12.88 17.45
N VAL A 59 5.23 12.00 17.42
CA VAL A 59 6.06 11.53 18.56
C VAL A 59 6.58 12.66 19.47
N LYS A 60 6.89 13.84 18.91
CA LYS A 60 7.49 14.97 19.66
C LYS A 60 6.57 15.58 20.72
N ASN A 61 5.26 15.36 20.65
CA ASN A 61 4.31 15.93 21.60
C ASN A 61 3.87 14.94 22.68
N GLU A 62 4.39 13.71 22.64
CA GLU A 62 3.95 12.61 23.48
C GLU A 62 4.92 12.32 24.62
N SER A 63 4.43 11.64 25.67
CA SER A 63 5.25 11.25 26.81
C SER A 63 6.35 10.23 26.43
N GLU A 64 7.44 10.20 27.18
CA GLU A 64 8.53 9.21 26.98
C GLU A 64 8.01 7.77 27.03
N LEU A 65 7.06 7.47 27.93
CA LEU A 65 6.38 6.17 27.98
C LEU A 65 5.70 5.86 26.65
N TRP A 66 4.99 6.84 26.09
CA TRP A 66 4.23 6.63 24.86
C TRP A 66 5.14 6.32 23.67
N ASN A 67 6.30 6.96 23.64
CA ASN A 67 7.32 6.76 22.61
C ASN A 67 8.13 5.46 22.83
N GLY A 68 8.08 4.88 24.03
CA GLY A 68 8.83 3.69 24.41
C GLY A 68 8.10 2.36 24.18
N VAL A 69 6.77 2.36 24.18
CA VAL A 69 5.98 1.12 24.01
C VAL A 69 6.03 0.59 22.57
N SER A 70 6.15 -0.73 22.47
CA SER A 70 6.40 -1.45 21.23
C SER A 70 5.22 -1.37 20.25
N TYR A 71 3.97 -1.35 20.71
CA TYR A 71 2.82 -1.31 19.80
C TYR A 71 2.68 0.03 19.05
N VAL A 72 3.07 1.16 19.65
CA VAL A 72 3.12 2.45 18.95
C VAL A 72 4.22 2.47 17.91
N LYS A 73 5.39 1.91 18.26
CA LYS A 73 6.49 1.77 17.30
C LYS A 73 6.11 0.85 16.14
N GLY A 74 5.46 -0.28 16.41
CA GLY A 74 4.95 -1.20 15.41
C GLY A 74 3.95 -0.53 14.46
N TYR A 75 2.99 0.23 15.01
CA TYR A 75 2.07 1.05 14.22
C TYR A 75 2.82 2.04 13.31
N GLN A 76 3.78 2.80 13.84
CA GLN A 76 4.56 3.76 13.05
C GLN A 76 5.36 3.07 11.94
N ASN A 77 5.96 1.92 12.21
CA ASN A 77 6.70 1.15 11.22
C ASN A 77 5.80 0.67 10.07
N VAL A 78 4.58 0.17 10.37
CA VAL A 78 3.60 -0.21 9.35
C VAL A 78 3.20 0.98 8.49
N ILE A 79 2.87 2.13 9.10
CA ILE A 79 2.50 3.35 8.35
C ILE A 79 3.65 3.83 7.45
N ASN A 80 4.90 3.75 7.93
CA ASN A 80 6.09 4.09 7.14
C ASN A 80 6.34 3.05 6.02
N GLY A 81 6.02 1.77 6.25
CA GLY A 81 6.16 0.69 5.27
C GLY A 81 5.26 0.82 4.04
N ILE A 82 4.20 1.63 4.11
CA ILE A 82 3.34 1.97 2.96
C ILE A 82 4.07 2.88 1.96
N VAL A 83 5.01 3.73 2.40
CA VAL A 83 5.73 4.67 1.53
C VAL A 83 6.52 3.98 0.41
N PRO A 84 7.36 2.96 0.67
CA PRO A 84 8.06 2.26 -0.40
C PRO A 84 7.10 1.52 -1.34
N VAL A 85 5.98 0.97 -0.86
CA VAL A 85 4.92 0.42 -1.72
C VAL A 85 4.38 1.49 -2.67
N ALA A 86 4.07 2.68 -2.16
CA ALA A 86 3.62 3.80 -2.97
C ALA A 86 4.67 4.25 -4.01
N THR A 87 5.94 4.37 -3.62
CA THR A 87 7.05 4.68 -4.55
C THR A 87 7.16 3.63 -5.66
N GLN A 88 6.86 2.39 -5.33
CA GLN A 88 6.89 1.32 -6.30
C GLN A 88 5.76 1.40 -7.34
N HIS A 89 4.56 1.86 -6.94
CA HIS A 89 3.48 2.21 -7.87
C HIS A 89 3.84 3.42 -8.78
N GLU A 90 4.55 4.42 -8.24
CA GLU A 90 5.11 5.51 -9.06
C GLU A 90 6.11 5.00 -10.10
N THR A 91 6.88 3.95 -9.78
CA THR A 91 7.80 3.32 -10.74
C THR A 91 7.04 2.63 -11.88
N ILE A 92 5.88 2.02 -11.64
CA ILE A 92 5.01 1.48 -12.70
C ILE A 92 4.63 2.61 -13.67
N ALA A 93 4.15 3.74 -13.13
CA ALA A 93 3.77 4.89 -13.92
C ALA A 93 4.94 5.41 -14.77
N GLU A 94 6.14 5.48 -14.18
CA GLU A 94 7.35 5.95 -14.88
C GLU A 94 7.76 4.98 -16.00
N ASN A 95 7.73 3.67 -15.76
CA ASN A 95 8.05 2.66 -16.77
C ASN A 95 7.07 2.73 -17.96
N LEU A 96 5.77 2.91 -17.70
CA LEU A 96 4.78 3.11 -18.77
C LEU A 96 5.07 4.39 -19.58
N LYS A 97 5.45 5.49 -18.92
CA LYS A 97 5.78 6.78 -19.56
C LYS A 97 7.07 6.79 -20.35
N THR A 98 8.08 6.07 -19.89
CA THR A 98 9.43 6.12 -20.47
C THR A 98 9.68 5.01 -21.49
N ASN A 99 9.10 3.82 -21.28
CA ASN A 99 9.40 2.64 -22.10
C ASN A 99 8.24 2.25 -23.03
N VAL A 100 7.00 2.32 -22.57
CA VAL A 100 5.83 1.84 -23.34
C VAL A 100 5.29 2.91 -24.29
N ILE A 101 4.92 4.07 -23.74
CA ILE A 101 4.25 5.13 -24.50
C ILE A 101 5.13 5.65 -25.65
N PRO A 102 6.45 5.91 -25.47
CA PRO A 102 7.30 6.40 -26.54
C PRO A 102 7.48 5.35 -27.64
N PHE A 103 7.69 4.08 -27.27
CA PHE A 103 7.79 2.98 -28.23
C PHE A 103 6.53 2.86 -29.08
N ALA A 104 5.35 2.82 -28.44
CA ALA A 104 4.07 2.80 -29.15
C ALA A 104 3.89 4.02 -30.06
N THR A 105 4.27 5.22 -29.59
CA THR A 105 4.18 6.47 -30.38
C THR A 105 4.97 6.37 -31.67
N THR A 106 6.23 5.91 -31.57
CA THR A 106 7.11 5.74 -32.73
C THR A 106 6.53 4.75 -33.73
N LYS A 107 6.09 3.57 -33.26
CA LYS A 107 5.51 2.54 -34.13
C LYS A 107 4.22 2.99 -34.82
N ILE A 108 3.32 3.67 -34.12
CA ILE A 108 2.09 4.23 -34.72
C ILE A 108 2.45 5.21 -35.85
N ALA A 109 3.42 6.09 -35.64
CA ALA A 109 3.85 7.05 -36.65
C ALA A 109 4.47 6.36 -37.88
N GLU A 110 5.36 5.38 -37.66
CA GLU A 110 5.96 4.56 -38.72
C GLU A 110 4.88 3.88 -39.56
N TYR A 111 3.93 3.18 -38.93
CA TYR A 111 2.88 2.45 -39.65
C TYR A 111 1.93 3.37 -40.42
N ARG A 112 1.65 4.58 -39.92
CA ARG A 112 0.85 5.57 -40.66
C ARG A 112 1.56 6.03 -41.92
N ILE A 113 2.86 6.27 -41.85
CA ILE A 113 3.67 6.67 -43.01
C ILE A 113 3.74 5.51 -44.02
N THR A 114 4.05 4.29 -43.57
CA THR A 114 4.12 3.13 -44.46
C THR A 114 2.77 2.84 -45.11
N LYS A 115 1.66 2.89 -44.37
CA LYS A 115 0.31 2.72 -44.94
C LYS A 115 0.03 3.74 -46.05
N LYS A 116 0.35 5.01 -45.81
CA LYS A 116 0.16 6.07 -46.80
C LYS A 116 1.01 5.84 -48.05
N GLN A 117 2.24 5.34 -47.89
CA GLN A 117 3.09 4.99 -49.03
C GLN A 117 2.47 3.85 -49.86
N LEU A 118 1.95 2.79 -49.20
CA LEU A 118 1.30 1.67 -49.89
C LEU A 118 0.04 2.11 -50.65
N GLU A 119 -0.75 3.05 -50.10
CA GLU A 119 -1.89 3.64 -50.79
C GLU A 119 -1.49 4.39 -52.07
N VAL A 120 -0.37 5.13 -52.01
CA VAL A 120 0.20 5.83 -53.17
C VAL A 120 0.71 4.83 -54.22
N ASP A 121 1.42 3.80 -53.79
CA ASP A 121 1.95 2.76 -54.68
C ASP A 121 0.81 2.01 -55.38
N ASN A 122 -0.26 1.66 -54.64
CA ASN A 122 -1.47 1.06 -55.18
C ASN A 122 -2.12 1.96 -56.25
N ALA A 123 -2.31 3.24 -55.94
CA ALA A 123 -2.90 4.19 -56.87
C ALA A 123 -2.04 4.33 -58.15
N ASN A 124 -0.72 4.31 -58.02
CA ASN A 124 0.20 4.41 -59.15
C ASN A 124 0.10 3.19 -60.09
N ILE A 125 0.14 1.96 -59.55
CA ILE A 125 0.05 0.75 -60.38
C ILE A 125 -1.33 0.60 -61.03
N MET A 126 -2.39 0.98 -60.34
CA MET A 126 -3.76 0.96 -60.89
C MET A 126 -3.93 2.02 -62.00
N LYS A 127 -3.33 3.20 -61.81
CA LYS A 127 -3.35 4.27 -62.81
C LYS A 127 -2.60 3.87 -64.09
N GLN A 128 -1.45 3.21 -63.97
CA GLN A 128 -0.69 2.73 -65.13
C GLN A 128 -1.53 1.76 -65.97
N LEU A 129 -2.12 0.75 -65.34
CA LEU A 129 -3.01 -0.21 -66.01
C LEU A 129 -4.20 0.51 -66.68
N SER A 130 -4.87 1.41 -65.94
CA SER A 130 -6.03 2.16 -66.43
C SER A 130 -5.71 3.01 -67.68
N ILE A 131 -4.54 3.64 -67.74
CA ILE A 131 -4.10 4.44 -68.90
C ILE A 131 -4.02 3.55 -70.14
N VAL A 132 -3.30 2.42 -70.07
CA VAL A 132 -3.09 1.55 -71.22
C VAL A 132 -4.40 0.87 -71.65
N THR A 133 -5.24 0.44 -70.70
CA THR A 133 -6.58 -0.08 -71.00
C THR A 133 -7.44 0.97 -71.71
N THR A 134 -7.37 2.24 -71.28
CA THR A 134 -8.14 3.33 -71.90
C THR A 134 -7.64 3.66 -73.31
N GLU A 135 -6.33 3.67 -73.54
CA GLU A 135 -5.73 3.82 -74.87
C GLU A 135 -6.18 2.70 -75.83
N MET A 136 -6.14 1.44 -75.36
CA MET A 136 -6.61 0.28 -76.11
C MET A 136 -8.11 0.38 -76.43
N MET A 137 -8.95 0.75 -75.47
CA MET A 137 -10.39 0.93 -75.70
C MET A 137 -10.68 2.03 -76.75
N LYS A 138 -9.90 3.11 -76.76
CA LYS A 138 -10.01 4.16 -77.79
C LYS A 138 -9.62 3.64 -79.17
N ALA A 139 -8.51 2.90 -79.28
CA ALA A 139 -8.08 2.30 -80.55
C ALA A 139 -9.11 1.29 -81.09
N HIS A 140 -9.69 0.46 -80.21
CA HIS A 140 -10.79 -0.46 -80.57
C HIS A 140 -12.01 0.30 -81.12
N LYS A 141 -12.40 1.40 -80.48
CA LYS A 141 -13.52 2.23 -80.95
C LYS A 141 -13.25 2.86 -82.32
N GLU A 142 -12.04 3.36 -82.57
CA GLU A 142 -11.68 3.92 -83.88
C GLU A 142 -11.63 2.84 -84.96
N TYR A 143 -11.07 1.67 -84.66
CA TYR A 143 -11.10 0.53 -85.58
C TYR A 143 -12.54 0.13 -85.96
N GLY A 144 -13.44 0.02 -84.98
CA GLY A 144 -14.86 -0.28 -85.23
C GLY A 144 -15.56 0.81 -86.06
N LYS A 145 -15.17 2.08 -85.93
CA LYS A 145 -15.67 3.18 -86.75
C LYS A 145 -15.15 3.10 -88.18
N SER A 146 -13.84 2.96 -88.37
CA SER A 146 -13.21 2.80 -89.68
C SER A 146 -13.75 1.59 -90.44
N PHE A 147 -14.07 0.51 -89.73
CA PHE A 147 -14.69 -0.68 -90.31
C PHE A 147 -16.06 -0.36 -90.93
N LYS A 148 -16.95 0.30 -90.17
CA LYS A 148 -18.28 0.69 -90.65
C LYS A 148 -18.21 1.68 -91.82
N GLU A 149 -17.28 2.64 -91.77
CA GLU A 149 -17.08 3.60 -92.86
C GLU A 149 -16.59 2.92 -94.15
N THR A 150 -15.69 1.95 -94.02
CA THR A 150 -15.16 1.17 -95.15
C THR A 150 -16.21 0.26 -95.74
N GLU A 151 -16.99 -0.43 -94.89
CA GLU A 151 -18.13 -1.24 -95.31
C GLU A 151 -19.15 -0.41 -96.11
N ALA A 152 -19.51 0.79 -95.61
CA ALA A 152 -20.41 1.69 -96.31
C ALA A 152 -19.84 2.19 -97.64
N ALA A 153 -18.54 2.50 -97.72
CA ALA A 153 -17.87 2.91 -98.95
C ALA A 153 -17.80 1.77 -99.98
N MET A 154 -17.52 0.54 -99.52
CA MET A 154 -17.50 -0.67 -100.35
C MET A 154 -18.88 -0.96 -100.96
N LEU A 155 -19.95 -0.88 -100.16
CA LEU A 155 -21.32 -1.06 -100.64
C LEU A 155 -21.72 -0.02 -101.68
N LYS A 156 -21.28 1.24 -101.52
CA LYS A 156 -21.51 2.30 -102.52
C LYS A 156 -20.77 2.02 -103.83
N TYR A 157 -19.49 1.63 -103.77
CA TYR A 157 -18.71 1.25 -104.94
C TYR A 157 -19.33 0.04 -105.67
N ALA A 158 -19.69 -1.02 -104.94
CA ALA A 158 -20.32 -2.22 -105.52
C ALA A 158 -21.67 -1.94 -106.19
N LYS A 159 -22.45 -0.97 -105.69
CA LYS A 159 -23.68 -0.49 -106.34
C LYS A 159 -23.39 0.33 -107.60
N ALA A 160 -22.40 1.22 -107.55
CA ALA A 160 -21.98 2.02 -108.70
C ALA A 160 -21.47 1.15 -109.85
N GLU A 161 -20.68 0.11 -109.55
CA GLU A 161 -20.13 -0.82 -110.55
C GLU A 161 -21.20 -1.59 -111.33
N LYS A 162 -22.35 -1.86 -110.71
CA LYS A 162 -23.49 -2.54 -111.33
C LYS A 162 -24.46 -1.60 -112.05
N ASN A 163 -24.29 -0.29 -111.92
CA ASN A 163 -25.19 0.69 -112.52
C ASN A 163 -24.67 1.12 -113.90
N MET A 164 -25.37 0.71 -114.97
CA MET A 164 -24.99 1.05 -116.35
C MET A 164 -25.17 2.54 -116.70
N GLU A 165 -25.85 3.31 -115.85
CA GLU A 165 -26.13 4.75 -116.07
C GLU A 165 -25.08 5.67 -115.42
N ILE A 166 -24.14 5.14 -114.63
CA ILE A 166 -23.14 5.95 -113.93
C ILE A 166 -21.96 6.32 -114.83
N SER A 167 -21.45 7.54 -114.71
CA SER A 167 -20.28 7.98 -115.51
C SER A 167 -19.00 7.27 -115.08
N ARG A 168 -18.07 7.04 -116.01
CA ARG A 168 -16.74 6.47 -115.70
C ARG A 168 -15.98 7.28 -114.64
N LEU A 169 -16.10 8.60 -114.68
CA LEU A 169 -15.49 9.50 -113.71
C LEU A 169 -16.06 9.29 -112.30
N GLU A 170 -17.37 9.09 -112.20
CA GLU A 170 -18.05 8.89 -110.92
C GLU A 170 -17.81 7.48 -110.35
N LEU A 171 -17.75 6.46 -111.20
CA LEU A 171 -17.30 5.13 -110.82
C LEU A 171 -15.89 5.17 -110.22
N GLU A 172 -14.93 5.82 -110.90
CA GLU A 172 -13.55 5.92 -110.40
C GLU A 172 -13.47 6.72 -109.09
N LYS A 173 -14.30 7.76 -108.90
CA LYS A 173 -14.40 8.49 -107.62
C LYS A 173 -14.87 7.58 -106.48
N THR A 174 -15.90 6.76 -106.69
CA THR A 174 -16.40 5.84 -105.65
C THR A 174 -15.38 4.75 -105.31
N LYS A 175 -14.63 4.27 -106.31
CA LYS A 175 -13.51 3.34 -106.15
C LYS A 175 -12.37 3.94 -105.33
N ASN A 176 -11.93 5.15 -105.67
CA ASN A 176 -10.86 5.83 -104.94
C ASN A 176 -11.27 6.10 -103.47
N ASN A 177 -12.52 6.52 -103.23
CA ASN A 177 -13.03 6.70 -101.87
C ASN A 177 -13.02 5.38 -101.07
N TYR A 178 -13.42 4.25 -101.67
CA TYR A 178 -13.30 2.94 -101.03
C TYR A 178 -11.83 2.58 -100.72
N GLN A 179 -10.91 2.79 -101.67
CA GLN A 179 -9.48 2.50 -101.45
C GLN A 179 -8.88 3.33 -100.31
N VAL A 180 -9.20 4.62 -100.23
CA VAL A 180 -8.78 5.49 -99.11
C VAL A 180 -9.33 4.98 -97.77
N LYS A 181 -10.63 4.65 -97.71
CA LYS A 181 -11.25 4.11 -96.49
C LYS A 181 -10.64 2.76 -96.09
N SER A 182 -10.36 1.89 -97.06
CA SER A 182 -9.68 0.61 -96.85
C SER A 182 -8.26 0.78 -96.29
N GLY A 183 -7.52 1.81 -96.72
CA GLY A 183 -6.21 2.15 -96.14
C GLY A 183 -6.33 2.58 -94.67
N LEU A 184 -7.25 3.48 -94.35
CA LEU A 184 -7.52 3.94 -92.97
C LEU A 184 -7.99 2.80 -92.06
N LEU A 185 -8.74 1.82 -92.60
CA LEU A 185 -9.11 0.61 -91.88
C LEU A 185 -7.89 -0.22 -91.49
N GLU A 186 -6.95 -0.44 -92.42
CA GLU A 186 -5.75 -1.23 -92.13
C GLU A 186 -4.84 -0.50 -91.13
N GLU A 187 -4.70 0.84 -91.23
CA GLU A 187 -3.97 1.64 -90.23
C GLU A 187 -4.60 1.55 -88.83
N SER A 188 -5.92 1.73 -88.73
CA SER A 188 -6.63 1.65 -87.45
C SER A 188 -6.61 0.23 -86.85
N LYS A 189 -6.63 -0.82 -87.69
CA LYS A 189 -6.45 -2.21 -87.29
C LYS A 189 -5.06 -2.48 -86.72
N GLN A 190 -4.01 -2.01 -87.39
CA GLN A 190 -2.63 -2.12 -86.90
C GLN A 190 -2.44 -1.38 -85.57
N SER A 191 -2.99 -0.17 -85.46
CA SER A 191 -2.98 0.62 -84.22
C SER A 191 -3.69 -0.11 -83.08
N TYR A 192 -4.88 -0.67 -83.32
CA TYR A 192 -5.59 -1.46 -82.31
C TYR A 192 -4.82 -2.72 -81.90
N ALA A 193 -4.24 -3.45 -82.86
CA ALA A 193 -3.42 -4.63 -82.56
C ALA A 193 -2.21 -4.27 -81.67
N ALA A 194 -1.50 -3.18 -81.99
CA ALA A 194 -0.36 -2.71 -81.19
C ALA A 194 -0.78 -2.30 -79.78
N MET A 195 -1.87 -1.53 -79.62
CA MET A 195 -2.37 -1.14 -78.31
C MET A 195 -2.89 -2.32 -77.48
N THR A 196 -3.42 -3.36 -78.14
CA THR A 196 -3.86 -4.59 -77.47
C THR A 196 -2.66 -5.37 -76.92
N SER A 197 -1.58 -5.51 -77.70
CA SER A 197 -0.34 -6.13 -77.20
C SER A 197 0.19 -5.37 -75.98
N LYS A 198 0.30 -4.04 -76.09
CA LYS A 198 0.76 -3.18 -74.98
C LYS A 198 -0.11 -3.32 -73.73
N ALA A 199 -1.44 -3.42 -73.88
CA ALA A 199 -2.36 -3.62 -72.76
C ALA A 199 -2.20 -4.99 -72.10
N ASN A 200 -2.01 -6.05 -72.88
CA ASN A 200 -1.76 -7.38 -72.37
C ASN A 200 -0.43 -7.47 -71.62
N ASP A 201 0.63 -6.83 -72.15
CA ASP A 201 1.95 -6.80 -71.51
C ASP A 201 1.89 -6.08 -70.15
N GLU A 202 1.23 -4.92 -70.08
CA GLU A 202 1.05 -4.18 -68.81
C GLU A 202 0.12 -4.93 -67.85
N GLN A 203 -0.91 -5.63 -68.35
CA GLN A 203 -1.79 -6.45 -67.53
C GLN A 203 -1.03 -7.62 -66.89
N ALA A 204 -0.21 -8.34 -67.66
CA ALA A 204 0.64 -9.40 -67.16
C ALA A 204 1.63 -8.84 -66.11
N GLU A 205 2.31 -7.73 -66.42
CA GLU A 205 3.22 -7.10 -65.46
C GLU A 205 2.53 -6.66 -64.16
N HIS A 206 1.29 -6.16 -64.27
CA HIS A 206 0.49 -5.77 -63.12
C HIS A 206 0.18 -6.96 -62.21
N PHE A 207 -0.44 -8.01 -62.75
CA PHE A 207 -0.95 -9.12 -61.94
C PHE A 207 0.12 -10.15 -61.56
N GLU A 208 1.16 -10.33 -62.37
CA GLU A 208 2.22 -11.32 -62.09
C GLU A 208 3.35 -10.74 -61.23
N ARG A 209 3.50 -9.40 -61.18
CA ARG A 209 4.65 -8.78 -60.51
C ARG A 209 4.30 -7.59 -59.62
N LYS A 210 3.71 -6.51 -60.16
CA LYS A 210 3.51 -5.26 -59.42
C LYS A 210 2.57 -5.44 -58.23
N LEU A 211 1.43 -6.08 -58.47
CA LEU A 211 0.40 -6.29 -57.45
C LEU A 211 0.82 -7.32 -56.38
N PRO A 212 1.36 -8.51 -56.71
CA PRO A 212 1.89 -9.43 -55.70
C PRO A 212 2.94 -8.77 -54.79
N THR A 213 3.85 -7.97 -55.38
CA THR A 213 4.86 -7.23 -54.60
C THR A 213 4.21 -6.24 -53.62
N LEU A 214 3.17 -5.53 -54.06
CA LEU A 214 2.41 -4.62 -53.20
C LEU A 214 1.71 -5.38 -52.06
N LEU A 215 1.04 -6.49 -52.36
CA LEU A 215 0.32 -7.31 -51.39
C LEU A 215 1.27 -7.92 -50.35
N GLU A 216 2.46 -8.35 -50.76
CA GLU A 216 3.51 -8.82 -49.85
C GLU A 216 3.99 -7.70 -48.92
N ASN A 217 4.08 -6.44 -49.39
CA ASN A 217 4.42 -5.32 -48.52
C ASN A 217 3.30 -4.99 -47.52
N TYR A 218 2.03 -5.11 -47.90
CA TYR A 218 0.91 -5.03 -46.96
C TYR A 218 0.97 -6.17 -45.93
N LYS A 219 1.31 -7.40 -46.33
CA LYS A 219 1.48 -8.55 -45.44
C LYS A 219 2.60 -8.31 -44.42
N LYS A 220 3.75 -7.80 -44.87
CA LYS A 220 4.86 -7.40 -44.00
C LYS A 220 4.44 -6.34 -42.98
N LEU A 221 3.75 -5.29 -43.42
CA LEU A 221 3.21 -4.26 -42.52
C LEU A 221 2.29 -4.89 -41.48
N HIS A 222 1.35 -5.74 -41.90
CA HIS A 222 0.42 -6.44 -41.02
C HIS A 222 1.13 -7.29 -39.97
N THR A 223 2.06 -8.15 -40.38
CA THR A 223 2.79 -9.04 -39.47
C THR A 223 3.63 -8.25 -38.48
N ASN A 224 4.40 -7.28 -38.95
CA ASN A 224 5.23 -6.44 -38.08
C ASN A 224 4.37 -5.66 -37.08
N ARG A 225 3.24 -5.09 -37.53
CA ARG A 225 2.32 -4.36 -36.65
C ARG A 225 1.76 -5.28 -35.55
N ILE A 226 1.40 -6.53 -35.88
CA ILE A 226 0.92 -7.49 -34.87
C ILE A 226 2.03 -7.83 -33.88
N LEU A 227 3.25 -8.10 -34.34
CA LEU A 227 4.39 -8.37 -33.46
C LEU A 227 4.69 -7.19 -32.53
N ASP A 228 4.70 -5.97 -33.05
CA ASP A 228 4.87 -4.77 -32.23
C ASP A 228 3.71 -4.57 -31.24
N THR A 229 2.47 -4.94 -31.62
CA THR A 229 1.33 -4.93 -30.70
C THR A 229 1.56 -5.89 -29.53
N VAL A 230 2.02 -7.11 -29.82
CA VAL A 230 2.39 -8.10 -28.81
C VAL A 230 3.51 -7.58 -27.91
N GLU A 231 4.54 -6.95 -28.49
CA GLU A 231 5.64 -6.37 -27.72
C GLU A 231 5.14 -5.24 -26.80
N ILE A 232 4.31 -4.32 -27.28
CA ILE A 232 3.76 -3.23 -26.46
C ILE A 232 2.96 -3.78 -25.28
N LEU A 233 2.10 -4.78 -25.53
CA LEU A 233 1.30 -5.40 -24.47
C LEU A 233 2.19 -6.12 -23.43
N ASN A 234 3.23 -6.82 -23.88
CA ASN A 234 4.20 -7.43 -22.96
C ASN A 234 4.92 -6.38 -22.11
N LYS A 235 5.34 -5.25 -22.71
CA LYS A 235 5.97 -4.17 -21.93
C LYS A 235 5.01 -3.55 -20.90
N CYS A 236 3.71 -3.47 -21.19
CA CYS A 236 2.71 -3.08 -20.18
C CYS A 236 2.69 -4.04 -18.99
N VAL A 237 2.66 -5.34 -19.25
CA VAL A 237 2.67 -6.38 -18.20
C VAL A 237 3.99 -6.39 -17.43
N GLU A 238 5.11 -6.20 -18.11
CA GLU A 238 6.44 -6.10 -17.50
C GLU A 238 6.56 -4.89 -16.55
N ALA A 239 6.01 -3.73 -16.96
CA ALA A 239 5.98 -2.54 -16.11
C ALA A 239 5.29 -2.80 -14.76
N GLU A 240 4.22 -3.60 -14.74
CA GLU A 240 3.52 -4.00 -13.52
C GLU A 240 4.23 -5.13 -12.76
N SER A 241 4.62 -6.20 -13.45
CA SER A 241 5.19 -7.39 -12.78
C SER A 241 6.60 -7.16 -12.23
N SER A 242 7.37 -6.24 -12.81
CA SER A 242 8.74 -5.88 -12.36
C SER A 242 8.80 -5.46 -10.89
N VAL A 243 7.67 -5.02 -10.33
CA VAL A 243 7.61 -4.43 -9.01
C VAL A 243 7.20 -5.38 -7.89
N ASN A 244 6.63 -6.53 -8.26
CA ASN A 244 5.97 -7.44 -7.33
C ASN A 244 6.89 -7.94 -6.21
N THR A 245 8.15 -8.24 -6.53
CA THR A 245 9.12 -8.73 -5.55
C THR A 245 9.40 -7.71 -4.45
N ILE A 246 9.51 -6.43 -4.82
CA ILE A 246 9.79 -5.35 -3.86
C ILE A 246 8.57 -5.10 -2.97
N ILE A 247 7.36 -5.05 -3.56
CA ILE A 247 6.12 -4.92 -2.79
C ILE A 247 5.96 -6.08 -1.80
N ALA A 248 6.21 -7.31 -2.24
CA ALA A 248 6.19 -8.48 -1.36
C ALA A 248 7.20 -8.37 -0.21
N SER A 249 8.40 -7.85 -0.48
CA SER A 249 9.39 -7.58 0.56
C SER A 249 8.89 -6.54 1.56
N CYS A 250 8.30 -5.43 1.11
CA CYS A 250 7.72 -4.41 2.00
C CYS A 250 6.64 -5.00 2.91
N HIS A 251 5.77 -5.87 2.39
CA HIS A 251 4.78 -6.57 3.19
C HIS A 251 5.42 -7.50 4.24
N ASN A 252 6.48 -8.20 3.88
CA ASN A 252 7.21 -9.07 4.81
C ASN A 252 7.90 -8.26 5.92
N ASP A 253 8.47 -7.10 5.60
CA ASP A 253 9.06 -6.20 6.58
C ASP A 253 8.00 -5.68 7.57
N MET A 254 6.84 -5.25 7.09
CA MET A 254 5.73 -4.82 7.95
C MET A 254 5.23 -5.94 8.87
N ARG A 255 5.11 -7.19 8.38
CA ARG A 255 4.76 -8.33 9.25
C ARG A 255 5.82 -8.60 10.31
N ARG A 256 7.09 -8.45 9.96
CA ARG A 256 8.21 -8.56 10.92
C ARG A 256 8.09 -7.49 12.00
N ASP A 257 7.84 -6.24 11.62
CA ASP A 257 7.65 -5.14 12.58
C ASP A 257 6.47 -5.39 13.53
N ILE A 258 5.35 -5.93 13.02
CA ILE A 258 4.20 -6.32 13.84
C ILE A 258 4.59 -7.42 14.84
N SER A 259 5.41 -8.39 14.44
CA SER A 259 5.86 -9.48 15.32
C SER A 259 6.75 -9.02 16.47
N LEU A 260 7.30 -7.80 16.40
CA LEU A 260 8.12 -7.21 17.48
C LEU A 260 7.28 -6.55 18.58
N ILE A 261 5.95 -6.52 18.45
CA ILE A 261 5.04 -5.99 19.48
C ILE A 261 5.00 -6.98 20.65
N ASP A 262 5.32 -6.49 21.85
CA ASP A 262 5.40 -7.28 23.08
C ASP A 262 4.52 -6.64 24.17
N PRO A 263 3.31 -7.21 24.42
CA PRO A 263 2.40 -6.70 25.44
C PRO A 263 2.98 -6.75 26.86
N ASN A 264 3.79 -7.76 27.20
CA ASN A 264 4.32 -7.92 28.55
C ASN A 264 5.43 -6.90 28.81
N ARG A 265 6.31 -6.70 27.83
CA ARG A 265 7.31 -5.63 27.89
C ARG A 265 6.64 -4.26 28.04
N ASP A 266 5.58 -4.01 27.27
CA ASP A 266 4.87 -2.74 27.33
C ASP A 266 4.16 -2.53 28.67
N ALA A 267 3.54 -3.58 29.23
CA ALA A 267 2.96 -3.54 30.58
C ALA A 267 4.02 -3.23 31.66
N ASN A 268 5.20 -3.83 31.55
CA ASN A 268 6.32 -3.54 32.46
C ASN A 268 6.78 -2.08 32.33
N LEU A 269 6.90 -1.55 31.10
CA LEU A 269 7.22 -0.14 30.88
C LEU A 269 6.19 0.80 31.50
N VAL A 270 4.90 0.46 31.44
CA VAL A 270 3.83 1.24 32.10
C VAL A 270 4.04 1.27 33.61
N VAL A 271 4.30 0.11 34.24
CA VAL A 271 4.57 0.05 35.68
C VAL A 271 5.81 0.85 36.03
N GLU A 272 6.91 0.68 35.28
CA GLU A 272 8.15 1.41 35.53
C GLU A 272 7.94 2.93 35.48
N ASN A 273 7.22 3.44 34.48
CA ASN A 273 7.05 4.87 34.28
C ASN A 273 5.96 5.50 35.17
N LEU A 274 4.89 4.75 35.50
CA LEU A 274 3.74 5.30 36.23
C LEU A 274 3.69 4.92 37.71
N LYS A 275 4.45 3.92 38.17
CA LYS A 275 4.46 3.54 39.59
C LYS A 275 4.82 4.75 40.43
N SER A 276 3.88 5.11 41.31
CA SER A 276 3.97 6.33 42.12
C SER A 276 4.91 6.17 43.32
N GLY A 277 5.11 4.93 43.77
CA GLY A 277 5.89 4.60 44.97
C GLY A 277 5.14 4.76 46.28
N HIS A 278 3.89 5.24 46.27
CA HIS A 278 3.10 5.35 47.49
C HIS A 278 2.87 3.96 48.11
N PRO A 279 3.02 3.82 49.45
CA PRO A 279 2.71 2.58 50.12
C PRO A 279 1.21 2.29 50.01
N ARG A 280 0.85 1.00 50.00
CA ARG A 280 -0.57 0.61 50.08
C ARG A 280 -1.16 1.14 51.40
N PRO A 281 -2.41 1.63 51.40
CA PRO A 281 -3.09 1.99 52.65
C PRO A 281 -3.05 0.81 53.62
N GLN A 282 -2.66 1.09 54.87
CA GLN A 282 -2.67 0.07 55.91
C GLN A 282 -4.12 -0.20 56.36
N PRO A 283 -4.41 -1.40 56.89
CA PRO A 283 -5.68 -1.67 57.53
C PRO A 283 -5.99 -0.62 58.59
N TYR A 284 -7.25 -0.19 58.66
CA TYR A 284 -7.68 0.73 59.69
C TYR A 284 -7.49 0.08 61.06
N ILE A 285 -6.85 0.81 61.97
CA ILE A 285 -6.67 0.39 63.36
C ILE A 285 -7.89 0.88 64.13
N PHE A 286 -8.54 -0.04 64.86
CA PHE A 286 -9.56 0.34 65.82
C PHE A 286 -8.89 1.14 66.95
N GLU A 287 -9.26 2.41 67.06
CA GLU A 287 -8.81 3.27 68.14
C GLU A 287 -9.79 3.09 69.31
N ASP A 288 -9.41 2.24 70.26
CA ASP A 288 -10.14 2.12 71.51
C ASP A 288 -9.92 3.38 72.35
N LEU A 289 -10.93 4.24 72.42
CA LEU A 289 -10.92 5.46 73.22
C LEU A 289 -11.02 5.18 74.74
N GLY A 290 -11.11 3.91 75.13
CA GLY A 290 -11.33 3.46 76.49
C GLY A 290 -12.76 3.68 76.97
N HIS A 291 -13.07 3.14 78.15
CA HIS A 291 -14.36 3.34 78.80
C HIS A 291 -14.45 4.78 79.37
N PRO A 292 -15.56 5.53 79.19
CA PRO A 292 -15.69 6.91 79.69
C PRO A 292 -15.43 7.07 81.21
N GLN A 293 -15.68 6.03 82.02
CA GLN A 293 -15.34 6.03 83.46
C GLN A 293 -13.85 6.15 83.75
N SER A 294 -12.95 5.85 82.81
CA SER A 294 -11.50 6.05 82.97
C SER A 294 -11.14 7.53 83.20
N PHE A 295 -12.00 8.46 82.75
CA PHE A 295 -11.90 9.89 83.05
C PHE A 295 -12.37 10.24 84.48
N LEU A 296 -13.20 9.40 85.09
CA LEU A 296 -13.70 9.57 86.46
C LEU A 296 -12.80 8.88 87.51
N GLY A 297 -11.92 7.97 87.09
CA GLY A 297 -10.97 7.28 87.99
C GLY A 297 -9.80 8.15 88.48
N ALA A 298 -9.58 9.33 87.88
CA ALA A 298 -8.48 10.24 88.26
C ALA A 298 -8.78 11.11 89.50
N CYS A 299 -10.00 11.05 90.06
CA CYS A 299 -10.33 11.72 91.31
C CYS A 299 -10.53 10.71 92.45
N GLY A 300 -9.47 9.97 92.81
CA GLY A 300 -9.60 8.96 93.86
C GLY A 300 -8.35 8.25 94.35
N GLY A 301 -7.24 8.97 94.59
CA GLY A 301 -6.29 8.58 95.66
C GLY A 301 -4.89 8.08 95.27
N SER A 302 -3.92 8.88 95.71
CA SER A 302 -2.49 8.60 95.99
C SER A 302 -1.44 8.91 94.91
N ILE A 303 -0.40 9.58 95.41
CA ILE A 303 0.61 10.40 94.73
C ILE A 303 1.77 9.51 94.26
N GLY A 304 2.22 9.70 93.01
CA GLY A 304 3.44 9.07 92.48
C GLY A 304 3.75 9.49 91.04
N ASP A 305 4.36 10.67 90.91
CA ASP A 305 5.24 11.19 89.85
C ASP A 305 4.94 10.92 88.35
N GLY A 306 4.82 12.01 87.58
CA GLY A 306 4.75 11.99 86.12
C GLY A 306 3.60 12.81 85.54
N MET A 307 3.86 14.10 85.25
CA MET A 307 3.01 14.91 84.39
C MET A 307 2.74 14.20 83.05
N ASP A 308 1.47 14.00 82.68
CA ASP A 308 0.83 14.61 81.49
C ASP A 308 -0.61 14.10 81.36
N ALA A 309 -1.54 14.72 82.10
CA ALA A 309 -2.97 14.52 81.92
C ALA A 309 -3.66 15.89 81.80
N THR A 310 -3.11 16.74 80.93
CA THR A 310 -3.92 17.79 80.30
C THR A 310 -4.47 17.22 79.02
N LEU A 311 -5.80 17.24 78.87
CA LEU A 311 -6.43 17.19 77.55
C LEU A 311 -5.69 18.19 76.65
N LYS A 312 -4.78 17.70 75.80
CA LYS A 312 -4.47 18.38 74.56
C LYS A 312 -5.77 18.32 73.77
N LYS A 313 -6.55 19.38 73.97
CA LYS A 313 -7.46 19.99 73.00
C LYS A 313 -7.54 19.13 71.77
N GLY A 314 -8.62 18.36 71.67
CA GLY A 314 -9.00 17.73 70.43
C GLY A 314 -8.92 18.79 69.34
N THR A 315 -7.83 18.76 68.58
CA THR A 315 -7.87 19.15 67.19
C THR A 315 -8.76 18.09 66.61
N LEU A 316 -10.05 18.40 66.63
CA LEU A 316 -11.04 17.86 65.74
C LEU A 316 -10.38 17.92 64.34
N MET A 317 -9.70 16.85 63.95
CA MET A 317 -9.44 16.53 62.56
C MET A 317 -10.79 16.10 61.99
N GLY A 318 -11.74 17.03 62.00
CA GLY A 318 -12.53 17.29 60.83
C GLY A 318 -11.53 17.63 59.73
N ARG A 319 -10.94 16.58 59.15
CA ARG A 319 -10.57 16.62 57.75
C ARG A 319 -11.90 16.88 57.09
N LYS A 320 -12.16 18.16 56.79
CA LYS A 320 -13.14 18.57 55.80
C LYS A 320 -12.92 17.61 54.64
N GLU A 321 -13.77 16.61 54.53
CA GLU A 321 -14.27 16.20 53.23
C GLU A 321 -14.95 17.45 52.68
N ALA A 322 -14.14 18.35 52.12
CA ALA A 322 -14.62 19.14 51.03
C ALA A 322 -14.95 18.10 49.94
N LYS A 323 -16.21 17.67 49.92
CA LYS A 323 -16.96 17.48 48.67
C LYS A 323 -16.91 18.80 47.90
N GLY A 324 -15.73 19.12 47.40
CA GLY A 324 -15.53 20.01 46.29
C GLY A 324 -15.79 19.17 45.06
N VAL A 325 -17.04 19.23 44.59
CA VAL A 325 -17.39 18.91 43.20
C VAL A 325 -16.24 19.37 42.31
N ALA A 326 -15.64 18.44 41.58
CA ALA A 326 -14.66 18.74 40.55
C ALA A 326 -15.35 19.61 39.47
N ARG A 327 -15.41 20.93 39.72
CA ARG A 327 -15.62 21.89 38.66
C ARG A 327 -14.39 21.80 37.78
N LYS A 328 -14.61 21.28 36.57
CA LYS A 328 -13.74 21.43 35.40
C LYS A 328 -13.04 22.79 35.49
N GLN A 329 -11.75 22.80 35.84
CA GLN A 329 -10.94 23.97 35.59
C GLN A 329 -10.64 24.00 34.10
N SER A 330 -11.46 24.81 33.44
CA SER A 330 -11.27 25.43 32.16
C SER A 330 -9.80 25.65 31.82
N MET A 331 -9.37 25.07 30.71
CA MET A 331 -8.22 25.54 29.95
C MET A 331 -8.49 26.98 29.53
N HIS A 332 -7.98 27.98 30.24
CA HIS A 332 -7.73 29.35 29.75
C HIS A 332 -7.03 30.18 30.84
N GLN A 333 -5.71 30.01 30.98
CA GLN A 333 -4.81 31.05 31.51
C GLN A 333 -3.35 30.64 31.28
N LYS A 334 -2.88 30.87 30.05
CA LYS A 334 -1.45 30.96 29.72
C LYS A 334 -1.24 32.13 28.75
N PHE A 335 -1.49 33.34 29.23
CA PHE A 335 -1.01 34.59 28.64
C PHE A 335 -0.82 35.57 29.79
N PHE A 336 0.33 36.25 29.81
CA PHE A 336 0.91 37.12 30.84
C PHE A 336 1.88 36.46 31.84
N GLY A 337 3.16 36.73 31.58
CA GLY A 337 4.28 36.43 32.46
C GLY A 337 4.45 37.43 33.60
N GLY A 338 5.25 37.02 34.58
CA GLY A 338 5.67 37.85 35.71
C GLY A 338 6.58 37.06 36.65
N SER A 339 7.86 37.43 36.67
CA SER A 339 8.98 36.82 37.40
C SER A 339 8.75 36.71 38.92
N THR A 340 9.10 35.56 39.50
CA THR A 340 9.58 35.41 40.90
C THR A 340 10.52 34.18 41.00
N ASP A 341 11.74 34.36 40.52
CA ASP A 341 12.79 33.33 40.29
C ASP A 341 13.50 32.73 41.53
N LYS A 342 12.87 32.65 42.72
CA LYS A 342 13.57 32.05 43.89
C LYS A 342 12.79 31.05 44.74
N LYS A 343 11.54 30.74 44.38
CA LYS A 343 10.74 29.69 45.06
C LYS A 343 10.38 28.48 44.17
N ALA A 344 10.70 28.53 42.88
CA ALA A 344 10.23 27.55 41.90
C ALA A 344 11.00 26.21 41.92
N GLU A 345 12.31 26.18 42.18
CA GLU A 345 13.11 24.95 42.10
C GLU A 345 12.68 23.85 43.09
N ASN A 346 12.29 24.23 44.32
CA ASN A 346 11.81 23.25 45.30
C ASN A 346 10.38 22.76 45.03
N SER A 347 9.60 23.52 44.25
CA SER A 347 8.20 23.23 43.95
C SER A 347 8.02 22.32 42.73
N GLU A 348 8.99 22.26 41.81
CA GLU A 348 8.88 21.50 40.57
C GLU A 348 8.92 19.99 40.80
N TYR A 349 9.71 19.55 41.79
CA TYR A 349 9.83 18.13 42.14
C TYR A 349 8.80 17.67 43.19
N GLY A 350 8.24 18.59 43.98
CA GLY A 350 7.32 18.28 45.09
C GLY A 350 5.91 17.85 44.66
N THR A 351 5.50 18.15 43.42
CA THR A 351 4.20 17.76 42.85
C THR A 351 4.20 16.37 42.21
N LEU A 352 5.39 15.78 42.05
CA LEU A 352 5.56 14.46 41.45
C LEU A 352 5.42 13.36 42.51
N PRO A 353 4.82 12.20 42.15
CA PRO A 353 4.81 11.03 43.00
C PRO A 353 6.21 10.63 43.49
N PRO A 354 6.35 10.08 44.71
CA PRO A 354 7.65 9.77 45.33
C PRO A 354 8.65 9.04 44.43
N LEU A 355 8.24 7.98 43.71
CA LEU A 355 9.15 7.24 42.85
C LEU A 355 9.52 8.00 41.56
N GLN A 356 8.58 8.75 40.97
CA GLN A 356 8.87 9.60 39.81
C GLN A 356 9.77 10.77 40.20
N ARG A 357 9.55 11.33 41.40
CA ARG A 357 10.40 12.36 42.00
C ARG A 357 11.81 11.82 42.20
N ALA A 358 11.97 10.64 42.79
CA ALA A 358 13.28 9.99 42.97
C ALA A 358 14.00 9.79 41.62
N ARG A 359 13.31 9.24 40.60
CA ARG A 359 13.90 9.05 39.26
C ARG A 359 14.33 10.36 38.61
N LYS A 360 13.50 11.41 38.66
CA LYS A 360 13.86 12.72 38.10
C LYS A 360 15.04 13.37 38.85
N LEU A 361 15.08 13.23 40.18
CA LEU A 361 16.20 13.71 40.98
C LEU A 361 17.49 12.96 40.65
N ALA A 362 17.43 11.63 40.51
CA ALA A 362 18.57 10.81 40.09
C ALA A 362 19.10 11.21 38.70
N GLY A 363 18.20 11.43 37.73
CA GLY A 363 18.57 11.95 36.41
C GLY A 363 19.24 13.33 36.49
N LYS A 364 18.69 14.25 37.28
CA LYS A 364 19.26 15.59 37.47
C LYS A 364 20.63 15.54 38.15
N ILE A 365 20.83 14.65 39.11
CA ILE A 365 22.13 14.40 39.76
C ILE A 365 23.13 13.90 38.72
N SER A 366 22.78 12.92 37.90
CA SER A 366 23.65 12.38 36.86
C SER A 366 24.06 13.42 35.81
N ASP A 367 23.13 14.31 35.41
CA ASP A 367 23.45 15.42 34.50
C ASP A 367 24.45 16.41 35.11
N LEU A 368 24.25 16.79 36.37
CA LEU A 368 25.16 17.69 37.09
C LEU A 368 26.53 17.04 37.35
N GLU A 369 26.57 15.73 37.61
CA GLU A 369 27.82 14.97 37.75
C GLU A 369 28.62 14.98 36.45
N ARG A 370 27.96 14.79 35.30
CA ARG A 370 28.58 14.88 33.98
C ARG A 370 29.09 16.29 33.67
N GLU A 371 28.36 17.32 34.07
CA GLU A 371 28.80 18.72 33.92
C GLU A 371 30.01 19.03 34.82
N LYS A 372 29.99 18.56 36.07
CA LYS A 372 31.12 18.65 37.00
C LYS A 372 32.35 17.94 36.45
N GLU A 373 32.20 16.75 35.87
CA GLU A 373 33.32 16.02 35.28
C GLU A 373 33.97 16.81 34.14
N ARG A 374 33.18 17.45 33.27
CA ARG A 374 33.71 18.34 32.21
C ARG A 374 34.46 19.55 32.78
N ALA A 375 33.94 20.16 33.84
CA ALA A 375 34.60 21.28 34.52
C ALA A 375 35.93 20.83 35.17
N VAL A 376 35.98 19.63 35.77
CA VAL A 376 37.20 19.03 36.34
C VAL A 376 38.23 18.78 35.24
N GLN A 377 37.85 18.14 34.13
CA GLN A 377 38.74 17.89 33.00
C GLN A 377 39.28 19.20 32.40
N SER A 378 38.43 20.23 32.29
CA SER A 378 38.84 21.56 31.81
C SER A 378 39.84 22.22 32.75
N ARG A 379 39.61 22.13 34.07
CA ARG A 379 40.56 22.61 35.08
C ARG A 379 41.90 21.89 34.99
N GLU A 380 41.89 20.56 34.89
CA GLU A 380 43.11 19.74 34.75
C GLU A 380 43.90 20.10 33.48
N GLY A 381 43.20 20.39 32.38
CA GLY A 381 43.81 20.92 31.16
C GLY A 381 44.57 22.23 31.40
N VAL A 382 43.94 23.18 32.09
CA VAL A 382 44.58 24.45 32.47
C VAL A 382 45.73 24.24 33.46
N THR A 383 45.63 23.28 34.40
CA THR A 383 46.73 22.94 35.32
C THR A 383 47.95 22.42 34.56
N LYS A 384 47.75 21.56 33.55
CA LYS A 384 48.84 21.07 32.69
C LYS A 384 49.44 22.20 31.86
N MET A 385 48.62 23.11 31.34
CA MET A 385 49.09 24.31 30.63
C MET A 385 49.93 25.22 31.54
N GLN A 386 49.51 25.41 32.79
CA GLN A 386 50.29 26.14 33.79
C GLN A 386 51.63 25.47 34.10
N ALA A 387 51.66 24.14 34.21
CA ALA A 387 52.91 23.39 34.41
C ALA A 387 53.86 23.56 33.21
N ALA A 388 53.35 23.46 31.99
CA ALA A 388 54.13 23.68 30.76
C ALA A 388 54.71 25.11 30.69
N TYR A 389 53.97 26.13 31.13
CA TYR A 389 54.48 27.51 31.23
C TYR A 389 55.58 27.66 32.29
N ARG A 390 55.57 26.85 33.35
CA ARG A 390 56.65 26.84 34.36
C ARG A 390 57.92 26.16 33.85
N GLU A 391 57.76 25.12 33.02
CA GLU A 391 58.87 24.37 32.43
C GLU A 391 59.50 25.10 31.23
N ASN A 392 58.69 25.84 30.46
CA ASN A 392 59.14 26.59 29.29
C ASN A 392 58.53 28.01 29.24
N PRO A 393 59.26 29.03 29.72
CA PRO A 393 58.80 30.43 29.77
C PRO A 393 58.46 31.05 28.40
N LYS A 394 58.83 30.41 27.28
CA LYS A 394 58.48 30.87 25.92
C LYS A 394 57.04 30.54 25.52
N LEU A 395 56.38 29.63 26.23
CA LEU A 395 55.02 29.17 25.90
C LEU A 395 53.92 30.03 26.53
N GLY A 396 54.22 30.77 27.60
CA GLY A 396 53.28 31.65 28.28
C GLY A 396 53.70 31.94 29.72
N ASN A 397 52.96 32.82 30.41
CA ASN A 397 53.19 33.12 31.83
C ASN A 397 52.27 32.24 32.71
N PRO A 398 52.82 31.46 33.67
CA PRO A 398 52.02 30.65 34.58
C PRO A 398 50.92 31.40 35.35
N SER A 399 51.11 32.71 35.61
CA SER A 399 50.13 33.52 36.34
C SER A 399 48.83 33.76 35.56
N ASP A 400 48.90 33.69 34.23
CA ASP A 400 47.73 33.94 33.37
C ASP A 400 46.69 32.80 33.48
N CYS A 401 47.14 31.63 33.94
CA CYS A 401 46.27 30.47 34.21
C CYS A 401 45.54 30.57 35.56
N ASP A 402 46.02 31.39 36.51
CA ASP A 402 45.51 31.41 37.88
C ASP A 402 44.04 31.86 37.94
N ALA A 403 43.66 32.86 37.13
CA ALA A 403 42.28 33.33 37.06
C ALA A 403 41.32 32.25 36.52
N GLN A 404 41.74 31.50 35.49
CA GLN A 404 40.95 30.39 34.93
C GLN A 404 40.85 29.20 35.89
N LEU A 405 41.94 28.87 36.59
CA LEU A 405 41.94 27.83 37.62
C LEU A 405 41.01 28.18 38.78
N ALA A 406 41.04 29.43 39.25
CA ALA A 406 40.13 29.93 40.27
C ALA A 406 38.66 29.88 39.81
N GLN A 407 38.40 30.22 38.54
CA GLN A 407 37.06 30.16 37.96
C GLN A 407 36.52 28.72 37.89
N TYR A 408 37.28 27.78 37.33
CA TYR A 408 36.85 26.38 37.29
C TYR A 408 36.74 25.75 38.68
N THR A 409 37.57 26.16 39.64
CA THR A 409 37.45 25.72 41.03
C THR A 409 36.11 26.18 41.61
N LYS A 410 35.74 27.45 41.43
CA LYS A 410 34.45 27.99 41.87
C LYS A 410 33.27 27.31 41.19
N GLU A 411 33.38 26.97 39.90
CA GLU A 411 32.35 26.24 39.15
C GLU A 411 32.17 24.81 39.66
N ILE A 412 33.26 24.08 39.90
CA ILE A 412 33.24 22.73 40.48
C ILE A 412 32.62 22.73 41.88
N ASP A 413 32.93 23.73 42.71
CA ASP A 413 32.36 23.88 44.05
C ASP A 413 30.86 24.17 43.99
N ALA A 414 30.43 25.02 43.05
CA ALA A 414 29.01 25.33 42.82
C ALA A 414 28.23 24.09 42.35
N LEU A 415 28.76 23.33 41.38
CA LEU A 415 28.17 22.08 40.90
C LEU A 415 28.14 21.01 42.01
N THR A 416 29.20 20.91 42.81
CA THR A 416 29.27 19.99 43.96
C THR A 416 28.20 20.33 45.00
N THR A 417 27.99 21.61 45.30
CA THR A 417 26.94 22.06 46.23
C THR A 417 25.54 21.75 45.69
N GLN A 418 25.30 21.93 44.39
CA GLN A 418 24.02 21.60 43.76
C GLN A 418 23.76 20.08 43.76
N ILE A 419 24.77 19.27 43.42
CA ILE A 419 24.70 17.81 43.47
C ILE A 419 24.33 17.36 44.91
N GLN A 420 25.02 17.88 45.92
CA GLN A 420 24.74 17.54 47.32
C GLN A 420 23.32 17.94 47.75
N LYS A 421 22.84 19.12 47.33
CA LYS A 421 21.45 19.57 47.57
C LYS A 421 20.43 18.58 46.98
N PHE A 422 20.61 18.16 45.73
CA PHE A 422 19.68 17.23 45.08
C PHE A 422 19.82 15.79 45.62
N GLN A 423 21.02 15.37 46.03
CA GLN A 423 21.27 14.08 46.69
C GLN A 423 20.52 13.97 48.02
N VAL A 424 20.58 14.99 48.88
CA VAL A 424 19.81 15.00 50.15
C VAL A 424 18.31 14.87 49.89
N ILE A 425 17.77 15.60 48.91
CA ILE A 425 16.34 15.52 48.56
C ILE A 425 16.00 14.14 47.98
N HIS A 426 16.90 13.53 47.20
CA HIS A 426 16.73 12.18 46.65
C HIS A 426 16.74 11.12 47.75
N ASP A 427 17.64 11.23 48.72
CA ASP A 427 17.75 10.29 49.84
C ASP A 427 16.54 10.38 50.78
N ASP A 428 16.02 11.59 51.04
CA ASP A 428 14.77 11.79 51.80
C ASP A 428 13.57 11.12 51.11
N VAL A 429 13.47 11.23 49.78
CA VAL A 429 12.41 10.58 49.00
C VAL A 429 12.58 9.06 49.00
N ASN A 430 13.81 8.54 48.93
CA ASN A 430 14.08 7.12 49.04
C ASN A 430 13.83 6.55 50.43
N ALA A 431 14.08 7.31 51.50
CA ALA A 431 13.75 6.93 52.86
C ALA A 431 12.23 6.78 53.04
N GLN A 432 11.43 7.67 52.43
CA GLN A 432 9.96 7.57 52.40
C GLN A 432 9.47 6.34 51.62
N LEU A 433 10.17 5.95 50.55
CA LEU A 433 9.89 4.73 49.80
C LEU A 433 10.28 3.45 50.59
N GLY A 434 11.37 3.51 51.36
CA GLY A 434 11.91 2.39 52.14
C GLY A 434 11.13 2.09 53.43
N ALA A 435 10.58 3.11 54.10
CA ALA A 435 9.82 2.96 55.34
C ALA A 435 8.49 2.20 55.19
N GLY A 436 8.06 1.87 53.96
CA GLY A 436 6.92 0.98 53.69
C GLY A 436 7.18 -0.50 54.02
N CYS A 437 8.41 -0.85 54.41
CA CYS A 437 8.80 -2.17 54.90
C CYS A 437 9.63 -1.96 56.17
N LEU A 438 9.26 -2.61 57.29
CA LEU A 438 9.91 -2.60 58.62
C LEU A 438 9.36 -1.60 59.65
N SER A 439 8.45 -2.09 60.49
CA SER A 439 8.51 -1.85 61.94
C SER A 439 8.03 -3.12 62.67
N ALA A 440 8.97 -4.03 62.91
CA ALA A 440 8.84 -5.14 63.85
C ALA A 440 10.04 -5.07 64.80
N ASN A 441 10.05 -4.06 65.67
CA ASN A 441 10.93 -4.01 66.84
C ASN A 441 10.09 -3.53 68.02
N SER A 442 9.49 -4.47 68.76
CA SER A 442 9.02 -4.25 70.13
C SER A 442 9.90 -5.04 71.09
N VAL A 443 10.60 -4.31 71.94
CA VAL A 443 11.38 -4.84 73.07
C VAL A 443 10.40 -5.05 74.24
N GLY A 444 10.23 -6.30 74.64
CA GLY A 444 10.22 -6.74 76.05
C GLY A 444 8.94 -6.55 76.90
N GLY A 445 8.22 -7.65 77.12
CA GLY A 445 7.25 -7.84 78.21
C GLY A 445 6.66 -9.25 78.17
N SER A 446 7.21 -10.16 78.97
CA SER A 446 6.94 -11.59 79.02
C SER A 446 5.57 -11.95 79.62
N ASP A 447 4.85 -12.87 78.98
CA ASP A 447 4.41 -14.13 79.61
C ASP A 447 3.82 -15.09 78.55
N THR A 448 4.51 -16.21 78.36
CA THR A 448 3.98 -17.43 77.73
C THR A 448 4.40 -18.60 78.63
N PRO A 449 3.59 -19.67 78.78
CA PRO A 449 3.88 -20.90 77.99
C PRO A 449 2.64 -21.79 77.72
N PRO A 450 2.77 -22.96 77.02
CA PRO A 450 3.93 -23.55 76.32
C PRO A 450 3.68 -23.83 74.81
N SER A 451 4.69 -23.65 73.94
CA SER A 451 5.62 -24.67 73.39
C SER A 451 4.98 -25.65 72.38
N VAL A 452 5.42 -25.75 71.11
CA VAL A 452 6.73 -26.33 70.73
C VAL A 452 7.31 -25.78 69.42
N ARG A 453 8.63 -25.54 69.49
CA ARG A 453 9.60 -25.17 68.43
C ARG A 453 9.76 -26.29 67.39
N SER A 454 9.75 -26.02 66.07
CA SER A 454 10.81 -25.42 65.22
C SER A 454 12.06 -26.28 65.07
N VAL A 455 12.51 -26.54 63.84
CA VAL A 455 13.64 -25.87 63.12
C VAL A 455 13.86 -26.57 61.76
N SER A 456 13.87 -25.90 60.62
CA SER A 456 14.85 -24.98 60.00
C SER A 456 15.82 -25.67 59.02
N SER A 457 16.06 -24.92 57.94
CA SER A 457 16.90 -25.16 56.78
C SER A 457 18.42 -25.18 57.02
N ALA A 458 19.09 -26.02 56.22
CA ALA A 458 20.37 -25.84 55.51
C ALA A 458 21.69 -25.61 56.27
N SER A 459 22.67 -26.50 56.04
CA SER A 459 23.82 -26.21 55.17
C SER A 459 24.79 -27.40 55.00
N SER A 460 25.28 -27.54 53.77
CA SER A 460 26.61 -27.98 53.30
C SER A 460 27.38 -29.12 53.99
N GLY A 461 27.72 -30.15 53.23
CA GLY A 461 28.75 -31.13 53.61
C GLY A 461 28.97 -32.24 52.59
N VAL A 462 30.04 -32.12 51.81
CA VAL A 462 30.61 -33.11 50.88
C VAL A 462 30.96 -34.41 51.60
N THR A 463 30.64 -35.58 51.02
CA THR A 463 31.59 -36.68 50.69
C THR A 463 30.85 -37.93 50.20
N SER A 464 31.61 -38.68 49.42
CA SER A 464 31.34 -39.87 48.63
C SER A 464 30.90 -41.14 49.39
N ARG A 465 30.22 -42.02 48.65
CA ARG A 465 30.40 -43.51 48.52
C ARG A 465 29.04 -44.13 48.15
N VAL A 466 28.83 -44.44 46.86
CA VAL A 466 28.99 -45.79 46.26
C VAL A 466 28.13 -46.85 46.95
N ASN A 467 27.07 -47.29 46.25
CA ASN A 467 26.90 -48.71 45.97
C ASN A 467 26.28 -48.93 44.59
N THR A 468 27.10 -49.53 43.74
CA THR A 468 26.82 -50.15 42.43
C THR A 468 26.13 -51.51 42.61
N ILE A 469 25.28 -51.87 41.65
CA ILE A 469 25.08 -53.17 40.93
C ILE A 469 24.03 -52.82 39.85
N ASN A 470 24.34 -52.57 38.57
CA ASN A 470 24.84 -53.43 37.48
C ASN A 470 23.91 -54.60 37.11
N ASP A 471 23.17 -54.44 36.01
CA ASP A 471 23.19 -55.32 34.82
C ASP A 471 22.13 -54.82 33.82
N THR A 472 22.53 -54.14 32.73
CA THR A 472 23.01 -54.65 31.43
C THR A 472 21.94 -55.23 30.51
N HIS A 473 21.97 -54.64 29.31
CA HIS A 473 21.58 -55.14 28.00
C HIS A 473 20.16 -54.84 27.51
N ARG A 474 19.95 -54.43 26.25
CA ARG A 474 20.81 -53.88 25.18
C ARG A 474 19.89 -53.63 23.98
N ALA A 475 19.95 -52.39 23.47
CA ALA A 475 19.86 -51.96 22.07
C ALA A 475 18.60 -52.29 21.23
N GLY A 476 18.32 -51.54 20.16
CA GLY A 476 18.98 -50.39 19.55
C GLY A 476 18.13 -49.90 18.38
N VAL A 477 18.01 -48.58 18.16
CA VAL A 477 18.75 -47.77 17.15
C VAL A 477 18.28 -48.08 15.71
N GLY A 478 18.00 -47.14 14.80
CA GLY A 478 18.33 -45.70 14.71
C GLY A 478 17.34 -44.97 13.77
N SER A 479 17.21 -43.65 13.84
CA SER A 479 18.09 -42.59 13.28
C SER A 479 17.96 -42.39 11.77
N GLY A 480 17.57 -41.17 11.34
CA GLY A 480 17.89 -40.69 9.99
C GLY A 480 16.98 -39.64 9.33
N ARG A 481 17.34 -38.35 9.52
CA ARG A 481 17.44 -37.25 8.52
C ARG A 481 16.23 -36.65 7.77
N ARG A 482 16.35 -35.31 7.65
CA ARG A 482 15.70 -34.33 6.75
C ARG A 482 16.10 -34.52 5.27
N GLU A 483 15.21 -34.16 4.33
CA GLU A 483 15.34 -33.01 3.38
C GLU A 483 14.28 -33.02 2.24
N SER A 484 13.54 -31.89 2.13
CA SER A 484 13.24 -31.03 0.96
C SER A 484 12.74 -31.53 -0.43
N TYR A 485 11.58 -30.95 -0.81
CA TYR A 485 11.22 -30.19 -2.04
C TYR A 485 10.69 -30.86 -3.33
N SER A 486 9.61 -30.23 -3.85
CA SER A 486 9.10 -30.08 -5.25
C SER A 486 8.09 -31.07 -5.85
N GLY A 487 7.04 -30.51 -6.49
CA GLY A 487 6.43 -31.08 -7.69
C GLY A 487 4.92 -30.87 -7.87
N SER A 488 4.53 -29.80 -8.57
CA SER A 488 3.17 -29.51 -9.08
C SER A 488 2.69 -30.50 -10.16
N GLY A 489 1.36 -30.55 -10.40
CA GLY A 489 0.82 -30.71 -11.77
C GLY A 489 -0.55 -31.40 -11.94
N ALA A 490 -1.37 -30.80 -12.83
CA ALA A 490 -2.62 -31.25 -13.50
C ALA A 490 -3.94 -31.10 -12.69
N SER A 491 -4.91 -30.23 -13.00
CA SER A 491 -5.62 -29.79 -14.23
C SER A 491 -6.69 -30.78 -14.74
N ASP A 492 -7.96 -30.34 -14.79
CA ASP A 492 -8.75 -30.17 -16.02
C ASP A 492 -10.29 -30.08 -15.82
N ASN A 493 -10.86 -29.02 -16.43
CA ASN A 493 -12.07 -28.97 -17.30
C ASN A 493 -13.22 -27.99 -16.96
N ASP A 494 -13.38 -27.06 -17.91
CA ASP A 494 -14.49 -26.13 -18.31
C ASP A 494 -15.74 -26.95 -18.81
N PRO A 495 -16.92 -26.42 -19.30
CA PRO A 495 -17.26 -25.02 -19.66
C PRO A 495 -18.72 -24.51 -19.46
N THR A 496 -18.93 -23.19 -19.67
CA THR A 496 -19.92 -22.55 -20.59
C THR A 496 -20.79 -21.36 -20.08
N LEU A 497 -20.91 -20.38 -21.01
CA LEU A 497 -22.05 -19.50 -21.39
C LEU A 497 -22.13 -18.01 -20.96
N ASN A 498 -21.86 -17.15 -21.97
CA ASN A 498 -22.55 -15.93 -22.44
C ASN A 498 -23.09 -14.84 -21.48
N GLY A 499 -22.80 -13.58 -21.81
CA GLY A 499 -23.69 -12.46 -21.51
C GLY A 499 -23.08 -11.06 -21.66
N ASN A 500 -23.53 -10.33 -22.68
CA ASN A 500 -23.25 -8.92 -22.96
C ASN A 500 -23.58 -7.94 -21.82
N GLY A 501 -22.82 -6.83 -21.75
CA GLY A 501 -23.42 -5.49 -21.87
C GLY A 501 -23.59 -4.64 -20.61
N ASN A 502 -22.63 -3.72 -20.43
CA ASN A 502 -22.76 -2.31 -20.00
C ASN A 502 -23.77 -1.90 -18.90
N GLY A 503 -23.23 -1.39 -17.79
CA GLY A 503 -23.88 -0.42 -16.91
C GLY A 503 -23.03 -0.12 -15.69
N ARG A 504 -22.45 1.08 -15.63
CA ARG A 504 -21.69 1.58 -14.47
C ARG A 504 -22.62 1.97 -13.32
N ASP A 505 -22.08 1.75 -12.12
CA ASP A 505 -22.35 2.35 -10.80
C ASP A 505 -22.61 1.19 -9.82
N GLU A 506 -22.11 1.14 -8.60
CA GLU A 506 -21.12 1.85 -7.79
C GLU A 506 -21.12 1.03 -6.48
N LEU A 507 -19.99 0.99 -5.76
CA LEU A 507 -19.97 0.80 -4.30
C LEU A 507 -20.31 -0.58 -3.66
N TYR A 508 -19.36 -1.04 -2.82
CA TYR A 508 -19.48 -2.05 -1.76
C TYR A 508 -19.60 -3.54 -2.16
N GLU A 509 -18.47 -4.17 -2.52
CA GLU A 509 -18.27 -5.59 -2.15
C GLU A 509 -17.97 -5.65 -0.65
N GLU A 510 -19.03 -5.74 0.13
CA GLU A 510 -19.01 -5.92 1.58
C GLU A 510 -18.77 -7.40 1.91
N CYS A 511 -17.61 -7.67 2.52
CA CYS A 511 -17.34 -8.74 3.50
C CYS A 511 -18.09 -10.08 3.33
N SER A 512 -17.45 -11.04 2.64
CA SER A 512 -17.74 -12.47 2.73
C SER A 512 -17.30 -13.07 4.08
N ASN A 513 -17.88 -12.60 5.20
CA ASN A 513 -17.88 -13.32 6.47
C ASN A 513 -19.35 -13.67 6.79
N PRO A 514 -19.77 -14.94 6.75
CA PRO A 514 -21.12 -15.29 7.14
C PRO A 514 -21.28 -15.02 8.64
N ASN A 515 -22.11 -14.03 8.98
CA ASN A 515 -22.53 -13.77 10.36
C ASN A 515 -22.93 -15.09 11.06
N PRO A 516 -22.59 -15.25 12.36
CA PRO A 516 -22.83 -16.48 13.09
C PRO A 516 -24.34 -16.76 13.19
N VAL A 517 -24.70 -18.04 13.08
CA VAL A 517 -26.09 -18.49 13.25
C VAL A 517 -26.45 -18.46 14.72
N LEU A 518 -27.49 -17.70 15.06
CA LEU A 518 -27.98 -17.46 16.42
C LEU A 518 -29.11 -18.42 16.82
N GLY A 519 -29.70 -19.14 15.88
CA GLY A 519 -30.81 -20.07 16.10
C GLY A 519 -31.47 -20.57 14.82
N GLU A 520 -32.57 -21.31 14.97
CA GLU A 520 -33.42 -21.81 13.88
C GLU A 520 -34.81 -21.16 13.92
N ALA A 521 -35.43 -20.94 12.77
CA ALA A 521 -36.82 -20.53 12.69
C ALA A 521 -37.58 -21.34 11.64
N ILE A 522 -38.87 -21.55 11.89
CA ILE A 522 -39.82 -22.06 10.90
C ILE A 522 -40.74 -20.93 10.49
N ALA A 523 -40.83 -20.66 9.19
CA ALA A 523 -41.78 -19.68 8.64
C ALA A 523 -43.21 -20.19 8.86
N GLN A 524 -44.05 -19.42 9.55
CA GLN A 524 -45.47 -19.74 9.75
C GLN A 524 -46.33 -19.35 8.55
N PHE A 525 -45.87 -18.36 7.78
CA PHE A 525 -46.57 -17.82 6.61
C PHE A 525 -45.57 -17.59 5.47
N SER A 526 -46.06 -17.63 4.23
CA SER A 526 -45.27 -17.25 3.05
C SER A 526 -45.09 -15.74 2.97
N PHE A 527 -43.96 -15.31 2.43
CA PHE A 527 -43.63 -13.91 2.19
C PHE A 527 -42.82 -13.79 0.91
N ASP A 528 -43.24 -12.91 0.00
CA ASP A 528 -42.74 -12.87 -1.38
C ASP A 528 -41.43 -12.09 -1.57
N GLY A 529 -40.97 -11.31 -0.57
CA GLY A 529 -39.67 -10.63 -0.62
C GLY A 529 -39.57 -9.51 -1.66
N SER A 530 -40.57 -8.62 -1.76
CA SER A 530 -40.62 -7.59 -2.80
C SER A 530 -39.84 -6.31 -2.50
N GLN A 531 -39.27 -6.17 -1.29
CA GLN A 531 -38.53 -4.98 -0.87
C GLN A 531 -37.02 -5.25 -0.89
N GLU A 532 -36.23 -4.21 -1.15
CA GLU A 532 -34.77 -4.30 -1.19
C GLU A 532 -34.23 -4.80 0.16
N GLY A 533 -33.36 -5.82 0.12
CA GLY A 533 -32.82 -6.49 1.31
C GLY A 533 -33.71 -7.58 1.94
N THR A 534 -34.91 -7.82 1.40
CA THR A 534 -35.79 -8.91 1.87
C THR A 534 -35.67 -10.17 1.03
N ILE A 535 -35.93 -11.34 1.63
CA ILE A 535 -35.90 -12.63 0.90
C ILE A 535 -37.26 -13.32 0.92
N ARG A 536 -37.56 -14.04 -0.16
CA ARG A 536 -38.77 -14.87 -0.24
C ARG A 536 -38.67 -16.07 0.69
N MET A 537 -39.73 -16.32 1.45
CA MET A 537 -39.90 -17.55 2.24
C MET A 537 -41.28 -18.17 2.01
N GLU A 538 -41.36 -19.49 2.11
CA GLU A 538 -42.61 -20.24 2.04
C GLU A 538 -43.07 -20.71 3.43
N ALA A 539 -44.37 -20.91 3.61
CA ALA A 539 -44.87 -21.43 4.87
C ALA A 539 -44.26 -22.83 5.15
N MET A 540 -43.87 -23.06 6.40
CA MET A 540 -43.13 -24.23 6.89
C MET A 540 -41.66 -24.34 6.42
N GLU A 541 -41.11 -23.33 5.75
CA GLU A 541 -39.69 -23.30 5.39
C GLU A 541 -38.81 -23.11 6.63
N LYS A 542 -37.71 -23.87 6.72
CA LYS A 542 -36.69 -23.73 7.77
C LYS A 542 -35.64 -22.69 7.38
N LEU A 543 -35.32 -21.81 8.32
CA LEU A 543 -34.40 -20.68 8.14
C LEU A 543 -33.43 -20.59 9.33
N TRP A 544 -32.20 -20.17 9.05
CA TRP A 544 -31.20 -19.85 10.07
C TRP A 544 -31.35 -18.40 10.52
N LEU A 545 -31.45 -18.17 11.82
CA LEU A 545 -31.51 -16.82 12.41
C LEU A 545 -30.10 -16.24 12.45
N VAL A 546 -29.91 -15.07 11.83
CA VAL A 546 -28.62 -14.37 11.76
C VAL A 546 -28.61 -13.16 12.68
N GLU A 547 -29.74 -12.48 12.80
CA GLU A 547 -29.90 -11.29 13.63
C GLU A 547 -31.29 -11.28 14.26
N LYS A 548 -31.41 -10.79 15.49
CA LYS A 548 -32.69 -10.71 16.21
C LYS A 548 -33.35 -9.37 15.94
N ASP A 549 -34.67 -9.38 15.84
CA ASP A 549 -35.50 -8.18 15.83
C ASP A 549 -35.23 -7.30 17.07
N GLU A 550 -34.76 -6.07 16.83
CA GLU A 550 -34.50 -5.06 17.86
C GLU A 550 -35.72 -4.17 18.16
N GLY A 551 -36.88 -4.46 17.56
CA GLY A 551 -38.15 -3.77 17.74
C GLY A 551 -38.69 -3.09 16.48
N ASP A 552 -38.09 -3.33 15.31
CA ASP A 552 -38.51 -2.80 14.01
C ASP A 552 -39.43 -3.76 13.23
N GLY A 553 -39.60 -4.99 13.74
CA GLY A 553 -40.48 -6.00 13.16
C GLY A 553 -39.81 -6.87 12.10
N TRP A 554 -38.50 -6.77 11.91
CA TRP A 554 -37.75 -7.54 10.91
C TRP A 554 -36.67 -8.40 11.55
N THR A 555 -36.52 -9.62 11.05
CA THR A 555 -35.50 -10.58 11.49
C THR A 555 -34.63 -10.93 10.29
N ARG A 556 -33.31 -10.85 10.45
CA ARG A 556 -32.36 -11.28 9.41
C ARG A 556 -32.20 -12.79 9.44
N VAL A 557 -32.46 -13.42 8.31
CA VAL A 557 -32.46 -14.87 8.14
C VAL A 557 -31.61 -15.29 6.95
N ARG A 558 -31.18 -16.55 6.98
CA ARG A 558 -30.44 -17.19 5.90
C ARG A 558 -31.08 -18.52 5.55
N LYS A 559 -31.21 -18.84 4.26
CA LYS A 559 -31.75 -20.13 3.82
C LYS A 559 -30.80 -21.28 4.18
N GLU A 560 -31.36 -22.46 4.44
CA GLU A 560 -30.58 -23.63 4.88
C GLU A 560 -29.52 -24.07 3.85
N ASN A 561 -29.82 -23.91 2.57
CA ASN A 561 -28.92 -24.17 1.45
C ASN A 561 -27.91 -23.04 1.16
N ASN A 562 -27.88 -22.00 2.01
CA ASN A 562 -27.04 -20.81 1.85
C ASN A 562 -27.26 -20.06 0.53
N SER A 563 -28.42 -20.21 -0.12
CA SER A 563 -28.69 -19.59 -1.42
C SER A 563 -29.10 -18.12 -1.34
N ALA A 564 -29.52 -17.66 -0.16
CA ALA A 564 -29.91 -16.27 0.08
C ALA A 564 -29.85 -15.92 1.58
N ASP A 565 -29.56 -14.65 1.86
CA ASP A 565 -29.51 -13.99 3.17
C ASP A 565 -30.29 -12.67 3.04
N GLY A 566 -31.14 -12.35 4.01
CA GLY A 566 -31.85 -11.07 4.06
C GLY A 566 -32.95 -11.04 5.12
N PHE A 567 -33.83 -10.05 5.06
CA PHE A 567 -34.83 -9.80 6.09
C PHE A 567 -36.20 -10.41 5.76
N VAL A 568 -36.89 -10.88 6.80
CA VAL A 568 -38.30 -11.32 6.76
C VAL A 568 -39.05 -10.77 7.97
N PRO A 569 -40.39 -10.62 7.92
CA PRO A 569 -41.17 -10.14 9.06
C PRO A 569 -41.04 -11.08 10.27
N SER A 570 -40.64 -10.54 11.42
CA SER A 570 -40.41 -11.33 12.64
C SER A 570 -41.69 -12.04 13.11
N SER A 571 -42.84 -11.41 12.92
CA SER A 571 -44.16 -11.96 13.26
C SER A 571 -44.53 -13.20 12.44
N TYR A 572 -43.83 -13.47 11.34
CA TYR A 572 -44.08 -14.62 10.46
C TYR A 572 -43.19 -15.80 10.82
N LEU A 573 -42.30 -15.65 11.80
CA LEU A 573 -41.37 -16.70 12.21
C LEU A 573 -41.81 -17.36 13.52
N LYS A 574 -41.52 -18.65 13.65
CA LYS A 574 -41.45 -19.35 14.93
C LYS A 574 -39.98 -19.58 15.29
N PRO A 575 -39.31 -18.63 15.98
CA PRO A 575 -37.88 -18.75 16.28
C PRO A 575 -37.60 -19.68 17.46
N THR A 576 -36.48 -20.37 17.39
CA THR A 576 -35.84 -21.19 18.43
C THR A 576 -34.38 -20.76 18.51
N TRP A 577 -34.05 -19.95 19.51
CA TRP A 577 -32.69 -19.44 19.73
C TRP A 577 -31.84 -20.48 20.45
N TYR A 578 -30.54 -20.52 20.14
CA TYR A 578 -29.58 -21.41 20.81
C TYR A 578 -29.16 -20.91 22.20
#